data_AF-A0A1J7CBW7-F1
#
_entry.id   AF-A0A1J7CBW7-F1
#
_cell.length_a   1.000
_cell.length_b   1.000
_cell.length_c   1.000
_cell.angle_alpha   90.00
_cell.angle_beta   90.00
_cell.angle_gamma   90.00
#
_symmetry.space_group_name_H-M   'P 1'
#
loop_
_entity.id
_entity.type
_entity.pdbx_description
1 polymer ?
#
loop_
_entity_poly.entity_id
_entity_poly.type
_entity_poly.pdbx_seq_one_letter_code
_entity_poly.pdbx_strand_id
1 'polypeptide(L)'
;MRGVLLLAGVAAIAAAQLPYQAGIRGADSRPIDLRAAAGALGARARPGDDVLFLSDRMRLAALTYPEDFAAVHDVMLALPAARSATLTGTEHRTVPPLRAPRVWLLVRRMTDADAAAARTPAGRAKYAALRRDGYRFAAEWPLNGAVLQEYTRRA
;
A
#
# COMPACT_ATOMS: atom_id res chain seq x y z
N MET A 1 11.40 -28.51 43.71
CA MET A 1 11.83 -29.04 42.38
C MET A 1 10.89 -28.70 41.23
N ARG A 2 9.57 -28.97 41.31
CA ARG A 2 8.62 -28.67 40.20
C ARG A 2 8.63 -27.22 39.71
N GLY A 3 8.65 -26.23 40.61
CA GLY A 3 8.71 -24.80 40.23
C GLY A 3 10.00 -24.41 39.50
N VAL A 4 11.14 -25.00 39.88
CA VAL A 4 12.44 -24.76 39.23
C VAL A 4 12.46 -25.33 37.82
N LEU A 5 11.89 -26.53 37.62
CA LEU A 5 11.78 -27.15 36.30
C LEU A 5 10.87 -26.36 35.34
N LEU A 6 9.76 -25.80 35.86
CA LEU A 6 8.87 -24.94 35.08
C LEU A 6 9.57 -23.64 34.67
N LEU A 7 10.28 -22.97 35.58
CA LEU A 7 11.04 -21.77 35.27
C LEU A 7 12.14 -22.03 34.24
N ALA A 8 12.89 -23.14 34.38
CA ALA A 8 13.92 -23.53 33.43
C ALA A 8 13.32 -23.81 32.04
N GLY A 9 12.15 -24.46 31.98
CA GLY A 9 11.43 -24.70 30.73
C GLY A 9 10.99 -23.40 30.03
N VAL A 10 10.41 -22.45 30.78
CA VAL A 10 10.01 -21.14 30.25
C VAL A 10 11.23 -20.35 29.76
N ALA A 11 12.32 -20.34 30.52
CA ALA A 11 13.57 -19.68 30.13
C ALA A 11 14.16 -20.27 28.85
N ALA A 12 14.14 -21.61 28.70
CA ALA A 12 14.61 -22.28 27.49
C ALA A 12 13.77 -21.92 26.26
N ILE A 13 12.43 -21.89 26.39
CA ILE A 13 11.54 -21.48 25.30
C ILE A 13 11.78 -20.01 24.94
N ALA A 14 11.89 -19.12 25.92
CA ALA A 14 12.15 -17.70 25.68
C ALA A 14 13.50 -17.48 24.97
N ALA A 15 14.56 -18.17 25.40
CA ALA A 15 15.87 -18.12 24.77
C ALA A 15 15.84 -18.63 23.32
N ALA A 16 15.12 -19.74 23.06
CA ALA A 16 14.96 -20.28 21.71
C ALA A 16 14.16 -19.36 20.78
N GLN A 17 13.21 -18.58 21.32
CA GLN A 17 12.39 -17.64 20.56
C GLN A 17 13.08 -16.28 20.32
N LEU A 18 14.10 -15.94 21.11
CA LEU A 18 14.77 -14.64 21.06
C LEU A 18 15.25 -14.21 19.65
N PRO A 19 15.95 -15.05 18.85
CA PRO A 19 16.40 -14.65 17.51
C PRO A 19 15.24 -14.44 16.54
N TYR A 20 14.17 -15.23 16.64
CA TYR A 20 12.96 -15.07 15.82
C TYR A 20 12.24 -13.76 16.17
N GLN A 21 12.10 -13.48 17.47
CA GLN A 21 11.51 -12.24 17.97
C GLN A 21 12.34 -11.02 17.56
N ALA A 22 13.67 -11.12 17.57
CA ALA A 22 14.56 -10.09 17.06
C ALA A 22 14.36 -9.88 15.55
N GLY A 23 14.29 -10.98 14.79
CA GLY A 23 14.02 -10.96 13.35
C GLY A 23 12.74 -10.21 13.01
N ILE A 24 11.59 -10.60 13.57
CA ILE A 24 10.28 -9.98 13.26
C ILE A 24 10.11 -8.54 13.77
N ARG A 25 11.03 -8.06 14.62
CA ARG A 25 11.07 -6.67 15.11
C ARG A 25 11.99 -5.78 14.28
N GLY A 26 12.86 -6.37 13.45
CA GLY A 26 13.68 -5.63 12.50
C GLY A 26 12.84 -4.92 11.44
N ALA A 27 13.32 -3.79 10.92
CA ALA A 27 12.63 -3.03 9.87
C ALA A 27 12.46 -3.88 8.59
N ASP A 28 13.46 -4.68 8.25
CA ASP A 28 13.48 -5.52 7.04
C ASP A 28 12.55 -6.73 7.12
N SER A 29 12.02 -7.05 8.31
CA SER A 29 11.02 -8.11 8.48
C SER A 29 9.66 -7.74 7.90
N ARG A 30 9.45 -6.45 7.62
CA ARG A 30 8.18 -5.98 7.09
C ARG A 30 8.05 -6.42 5.64
N PRO A 31 6.97 -7.16 5.32
CA PRO A 31 6.72 -7.62 3.96
C PRO A 31 6.50 -6.46 2.97
N ILE A 32 6.15 -5.28 3.46
CA ILE A 32 5.95 -4.07 2.68
C ILE A 32 6.53 -2.91 3.47
N ASP A 33 7.35 -2.11 2.82
CA ASP A 33 7.80 -0.83 3.36
C ASP A 33 6.86 0.29 2.93
N LEU A 34 5.84 0.55 3.76
CA LEU A 34 4.88 1.63 3.54
C LEU A 34 5.53 3.02 3.65
N ARG A 35 6.61 3.16 4.44
CA ARG A 35 7.32 4.43 4.59
C ARG A 35 8.06 4.77 3.30
N ALA A 36 8.77 3.79 2.72
CA ALA A 36 9.44 3.97 1.44
C ALA A 36 8.43 4.30 0.32
N ALA A 37 7.25 3.66 0.32
CA ALA A 37 6.18 3.98 -0.62
C ALA A 37 5.63 5.40 -0.47
N ALA A 38 5.33 5.82 0.76
CA ALA A 38 4.86 7.17 1.06
C ALA A 38 5.90 8.22 0.67
N GLY A 39 7.13 8.11 1.16
CA GLY A 39 8.19 9.07 0.85
C GLY A 39 8.55 9.11 -0.65
N ALA A 40 8.46 7.98 -1.36
CA ALA A 40 8.65 7.97 -2.81
C ALA A 40 7.58 8.79 -3.54
N LEU A 41 6.32 8.71 -3.09
CA LEU A 41 5.23 9.53 -3.62
C LEU A 41 5.41 11.00 -3.23
N GLY A 42 5.59 11.30 -1.93
CA GLY A 42 5.70 12.66 -1.42
C GLY A 42 6.84 13.46 -2.07
N ALA A 43 7.96 12.81 -2.38
CA ALA A 43 9.09 13.44 -3.08
C ALA A 43 8.83 13.79 -4.56
N ARG A 44 7.75 13.26 -5.18
CA ARG A 44 7.51 13.37 -6.63
C ARG A 44 6.17 13.96 -7.00
N ALA A 45 5.16 13.75 -6.16
CA ALA A 45 3.81 14.23 -6.37
C ALA A 45 3.77 15.75 -6.37
N ARG A 46 2.89 16.29 -7.21
CA ARG A 46 2.62 17.73 -7.28
C ARG A 46 1.16 17.99 -6.91
N PRO A 47 0.85 19.19 -6.39
CA PRO A 47 -0.54 19.58 -6.16
C PRO A 47 -1.39 19.37 -7.42
N GLY A 48 -2.50 18.63 -7.26
CA GLY A 48 -3.43 18.31 -8.36
C GLY A 48 -3.16 16.98 -9.05
N ASP A 49 -2.16 16.21 -8.62
CA ASP A 49 -2.01 14.81 -9.01
C ASP A 49 -3.09 13.93 -8.33
N ASP A 50 -3.48 12.82 -8.96
CA ASP A 50 -4.35 11.81 -8.36
C ASP A 50 -3.53 10.60 -7.89
N VAL A 51 -4.04 9.86 -6.92
CA VAL A 51 -3.50 8.55 -6.51
C VAL A 51 -4.56 7.46 -6.60
N LEU A 52 -4.13 6.28 -7.04
CA LEU A 52 -4.88 5.04 -7.06
C LEU A 52 -4.11 4.00 -6.23
N PHE A 53 -4.83 3.28 -5.40
CA PHE A 53 -4.30 2.09 -4.71
C PHE A 53 -4.83 0.86 -5.44
N LEU A 54 -3.97 -0.05 -5.89
CA LEU A 54 -4.47 -1.22 -6.62
C LEU A 54 -5.34 -2.11 -5.72
N SER A 55 -4.87 -2.37 -4.51
CA SER A 55 -5.68 -2.88 -3.38
C SER A 55 -5.90 -1.75 -2.40
N ASP A 56 -7.12 -1.66 -1.86
CA ASP A 56 -7.50 -0.76 -0.77
C ASP A 56 -6.55 -0.84 0.45
N ARG A 57 -5.94 -2.00 0.72
CA ARG A 57 -4.95 -2.17 1.79
C ARG A 57 -3.71 -1.29 1.63
N MET A 58 -3.33 -0.93 0.40
CA MET A 58 -2.20 -0.02 0.18
C MET A 58 -2.51 1.41 0.64
N ARG A 59 -3.79 1.76 0.84
CA ARG A 59 -4.21 3.04 1.44
C ARG A 59 -3.77 3.18 2.90
N LEU A 60 -3.39 2.08 3.57
CA LEU A 60 -2.73 2.16 4.87
C LEU A 60 -1.47 3.03 4.81
N ALA A 61 -0.77 3.14 3.67
CA ALA A 61 0.31 4.09 3.49
C ALA A 61 -0.14 5.53 3.73
N ALA A 62 -1.23 5.97 3.09
CA ALA A 62 -1.78 7.31 3.23
C ALA A 62 -2.37 7.60 4.62
N LEU A 63 -2.92 6.58 5.27
CA LEU A 63 -3.39 6.71 6.66
C LEU A 63 -2.25 6.81 7.67
N THR A 64 -1.10 6.18 7.39
CA THR A 64 0.06 6.16 8.28
C THR A 64 0.97 7.37 8.07
N TYR A 65 1.07 7.87 6.84
CA TYR A 65 1.96 8.96 6.42
C TYR A 65 1.17 10.02 5.63
N PRO A 66 0.20 10.70 6.24
CA PRO A 66 -0.71 11.61 5.52
C PRO A 66 -0.01 12.79 4.85
N GLU A 67 1.11 13.26 5.41
CA GLU A 67 1.92 14.35 4.87
C GLU A 67 2.48 14.05 3.47
N ASP A 68 2.90 12.82 3.22
CA ASP A 68 3.44 12.37 1.93
C ASP A 68 2.35 12.25 0.85
N PHE A 69 1.08 12.23 1.25
CA PHE A 69 -0.07 12.17 0.36
C PHE A 69 -0.82 13.51 0.25
N ALA A 70 -0.36 14.56 0.93
CA ALA A 70 -1.08 15.83 0.99
C ALA A 70 -1.24 16.54 -0.37
N ALA A 71 -0.34 16.26 -1.32
CA ALA A 71 -0.37 16.83 -2.66
C ALA A 71 -1.31 16.10 -3.64
N VAL A 72 -1.75 14.88 -3.28
CA VAL A 72 -2.55 14.01 -4.15
C VAL A 72 -3.98 13.84 -3.67
N HIS A 73 -4.86 13.52 -4.61
CA HIS A 73 -6.24 13.17 -4.32
C HIS A 73 -6.49 11.66 -4.54
N ASP A 74 -7.02 10.96 -3.54
CA ASP A 74 -7.45 9.56 -3.70
C ASP A 74 -8.81 9.49 -4.40
N VAL A 75 -8.76 9.38 -5.72
CA VAL A 75 -9.94 9.38 -6.59
C VAL A 75 -10.85 8.15 -6.40
N MET A 76 -10.37 7.08 -5.76
CA MET A 76 -11.20 5.91 -5.49
C MET A 76 -11.93 5.96 -4.15
N LEU A 77 -11.52 6.82 -3.22
CA LEU A 77 -12.09 6.86 -1.87
C LEU A 77 -13.49 7.49 -1.86
N ALA A 78 -14.52 6.66 -1.66
CA ALA A 78 -15.90 7.11 -1.53
C ALA A 78 -16.23 7.55 -0.11
N LEU A 79 -15.80 6.79 0.90
CA LEU A 79 -16.01 7.11 2.31
C LEU A 79 -14.73 6.81 3.11
N PRO A 80 -14.22 7.76 3.91
CA PRO A 80 -12.99 7.56 4.68
C PRO A 80 -13.17 6.54 5.81
N ALA A 81 -12.08 5.92 6.23
CA ALA A 81 -12.05 4.91 7.30
C ALA A 81 -12.82 5.34 8.57
N ALA A 82 -12.63 6.60 8.99
CA ALA A 82 -13.29 7.18 10.16
C ALA A 82 -14.83 7.26 10.04
N ARG A 83 -15.38 7.26 8.83
CA ARG A 83 -16.83 7.34 8.57
C ARG A 83 -17.43 6.02 8.09
N SER A 84 -16.62 5.08 7.61
CA SER A 84 -17.09 3.80 7.06
C SER A 84 -17.08 2.64 8.04
N ALA A 85 -16.47 2.80 9.21
CA ALA A 85 -16.18 1.70 10.14
C ALA A 85 -15.34 0.57 9.48
N THR A 86 -14.50 0.91 8.50
CA THR A 86 -13.54 0.01 7.86
C THR A 86 -12.12 0.55 8.02
N LEU A 87 -11.12 -0.33 8.01
CA LEU A 87 -9.71 0.06 8.20
C LEU A 87 -9.15 0.96 7.08
N THR A 88 -9.72 0.86 5.87
CA THR A 88 -9.20 1.49 4.65
C THR A 88 -10.23 2.42 3.99
N GLY A 89 -11.36 2.69 4.62
CA GLY A 89 -12.47 3.35 3.93
C GLY A 89 -13.18 2.41 2.95
N THR A 90 -14.05 2.97 2.12
CA THR A 90 -14.71 2.23 1.03
C THR A 90 -14.40 2.88 -0.30
N GLU A 91 -14.28 2.06 -1.34
CA GLU A 91 -14.07 2.53 -2.70
C GLU A 91 -15.39 2.79 -3.42
N HIS A 92 -15.35 3.67 -4.43
CA HIS A 92 -16.43 3.75 -5.40
C HIS A 92 -16.65 2.38 -6.08
N ARG A 93 -17.91 2.04 -6.36
CA ARG A 93 -18.28 0.80 -7.05
C ARG A 93 -17.67 0.71 -8.45
N THR A 94 -17.47 1.86 -9.10
CA THR A 94 -16.83 2.01 -10.41
C THR A 94 -15.74 3.06 -10.31
N VAL A 95 -14.70 2.91 -11.14
CA VAL A 95 -13.59 3.88 -11.16
C VAL A 95 -14.07 5.20 -11.77
N PRO A 96 -14.03 6.32 -11.02
CA PRO A 96 -14.46 7.61 -11.53
C PRO A 96 -13.63 8.06 -12.75
N PRO A 97 -14.11 9.03 -13.53
CA PRO A 97 -13.30 9.65 -14.57
C PRO A 97 -12.06 10.30 -13.98
N LEU A 98 -10.89 9.86 -14.42
CA LEU A 98 -9.61 10.46 -14.06
C LEU A 98 -9.44 11.75 -14.86
N ARG A 99 -8.96 12.81 -14.22
CA ARG A 99 -8.81 14.15 -14.81
C ARG A 99 -7.47 14.81 -14.49
N ALA A 100 -6.77 14.39 -13.44
CA ALA A 100 -5.47 14.93 -13.07
C ALA A 100 -4.44 14.87 -14.22
N PRO A 101 -3.45 15.78 -14.26
CA PRO A 101 -2.35 15.70 -15.23
C PRO A 101 -1.56 14.38 -15.12
N ARG A 102 -1.51 13.85 -13.90
CA ARG A 102 -0.75 12.65 -13.53
C ARG A 102 -1.53 11.84 -12.52
N VAL A 103 -1.40 10.52 -12.61
CA VAL A 103 -1.96 9.55 -11.67
C VAL A 103 -0.83 8.66 -11.17
N TRP A 104 -0.74 8.54 -9.85
CA TRP A 104 0.15 7.63 -9.17
C TRP A 104 -0.59 6.33 -8.85
N LEU A 105 -0.07 5.18 -9.26
CA LEU A 105 -0.65 3.88 -8.92
C LEU A 105 0.29 3.16 -7.95
N LEU A 106 -0.18 2.96 -6.71
CA LEU A 106 0.55 2.20 -5.71
C LEU A 106 0.12 0.74 -5.72
N VAL A 107 1.07 -0.13 -6.04
CA VAL A 107 0.85 -1.57 -6.24
C VAL A 107 1.60 -2.34 -5.17
N ARG A 108 0.94 -3.29 -4.51
CA ARG A 108 1.61 -4.26 -3.65
C ARG A 108 2.33 -5.29 -4.51
N ARG A 109 3.60 -5.56 -4.22
CA ARG A 109 4.42 -6.57 -4.90
C ARG A 109 4.77 -7.68 -3.89
N MET A 110 3.80 -8.54 -3.54
CA MET A 110 4.09 -9.71 -2.70
C MET A 110 3.08 -10.86 -2.83
N THR A 111 3.54 -12.12 -2.88
CA THR A 111 2.72 -13.37 -2.93
C THR A 111 1.75 -13.51 -4.12
N ASP A 112 1.36 -14.76 -4.44
CA ASP A 112 0.35 -15.05 -5.46
C ASP A 112 -1.02 -14.40 -5.17
N ALA A 113 -1.32 -14.15 -3.89
CA ALA A 113 -2.57 -13.55 -3.45
C ALA A 113 -2.72 -12.08 -3.86
N ASP A 114 -1.64 -11.28 -3.84
CA ASP A 114 -1.73 -9.88 -4.29
C ASP A 114 -1.59 -9.75 -5.81
N ALA A 115 -0.83 -10.64 -6.45
CA ALA A 115 -0.91 -10.82 -7.89
C ALA A 115 -2.34 -11.23 -8.31
N ALA A 116 -3.03 -12.03 -7.50
CA ALA A 116 -4.44 -12.36 -7.68
C ALA A 116 -5.34 -11.14 -7.45
N ALA A 117 -5.04 -10.28 -6.46
CA ALA A 117 -5.75 -9.00 -6.26
C ALA A 117 -5.66 -8.08 -7.48
N ALA A 118 -4.48 -7.97 -8.10
CA ALA A 118 -4.29 -7.27 -9.38
C ALA A 118 -5.12 -7.88 -10.52
N ARG A 119 -5.33 -9.21 -10.48
CA ARG A 119 -6.20 -9.97 -11.39
C ARG A 119 -7.66 -9.99 -10.96
N THR A 120 -8.09 -9.25 -9.93
CA THR A 120 -9.53 -9.10 -9.64
C THR A 120 -10.21 -8.21 -10.67
N PRO A 121 -11.54 -8.31 -10.83
CA PRO A 121 -12.28 -7.34 -11.64
C PRO A 121 -12.03 -5.88 -11.22
N ALA A 122 -11.92 -5.63 -9.90
CA ALA A 122 -11.64 -4.29 -9.37
C ALA A 122 -10.24 -3.79 -9.75
N GLY A 123 -9.20 -4.62 -9.59
CA GLY A 123 -7.83 -4.29 -10.00
C GLY A 123 -7.73 -4.02 -11.51
N ARG A 124 -8.35 -4.88 -12.33
CA ARG A 124 -8.44 -4.67 -13.78
C ARG A 124 -9.17 -3.39 -14.15
N ALA A 125 -10.23 -3.02 -13.42
CA ALA A 125 -10.99 -1.79 -13.66
C ALA A 125 -10.12 -0.54 -13.46
N LYS A 126 -9.23 -0.52 -12.46
CA LYS A 126 -8.29 0.60 -12.21
C LYS A 126 -7.30 0.78 -13.38
N TYR A 127 -6.70 -0.31 -13.85
CA TYR A 127 -5.86 -0.26 -15.07
C TYR A 127 -6.65 0.08 -16.33
N ALA A 128 -7.90 -0.39 -16.44
CA ALA A 128 -8.76 -0.06 -17.56
C ALA A 128 -9.15 1.42 -17.56
N ALA A 129 -9.37 2.03 -16.40
CA ALA A 129 -9.66 3.45 -16.27
C ALA A 129 -8.48 4.33 -16.73
N LEU A 130 -7.24 3.97 -16.36
CA LEU A 130 -6.04 4.64 -16.89
C LEU A 130 -6.00 4.63 -18.42
N ARG A 131 -6.29 3.48 -19.04
CA ARG A 131 -6.37 3.38 -20.51
C ARG A 131 -7.53 4.18 -21.11
N ARG A 132 -8.72 4.05 -20.52
CA ARG A 132 -9.96 4.73 -20.93
C ARG A 132 -9.75 6.24 -20.98
N ASP A 133 -9.08 6.79 -19.97
CA ASP A 133 -8.94 8.24 -19.80
C ASP A 133 -7.66 8.80 -20.44
N GLY A 134 -6.94 8.00 -21.25
CA GLY A 134 -5.83 8.48 -22.08
C GLY A 134 -4.47 8.54 -21.38
N TYR A 135 -4.29 7.85 -20.26
CA TYR A 135 -3.02 7.82 -19.56
C TYR A 135 -2.04 6.82 -20.18
N ARG A 136 -0.75 7.11 -20.05
CA ARG A 136 0.37 6.24 -20.42
C ARG A 136 1.30 6.08 -19.23
N PHE A 137 1.85 4.88 -19.12
CA PHE A 137 2.90 4.58 -18.16
C PHE A 137 4.11 5.48 -18.47
N ALA A 138 4.61 6.16 -17.45
CA ALA A 138 5.76 7.05 -17.56
C ALA A 138 7.00 6.43 -16.88
N ALA A 139 6.84 5.94 -15.64
CA ALA A 139 7.93 5.40 -14.85
C ALA A 139 7.43 4.48 -13.74
N GLU A 140 8.33 3.65 -13.20
CA GLU A 140 8.09 2.92 -11.95
C GLU A 140 9.27 3.02 -10.98
N TRP A 141 8.96 2.94 -9.69
CA TRP A 141 9.93 2.83 -8.62
C TRP A 141 9.65 1.55 -7.84
N PRO A 142 10.50 0.52 -7.95
CA PRO A 142 10.40 -0.65 -7.12
C PRO A 142 10.77 -0.30 -5.68
N LEU A 143 9.99 -0.84 -4.74
CA LEU A 143 10.14 -0.63 -3.30
C LEU A 143 10.05 -2.00 -2.62
N ASN A 144 10.48 -2.09 -1.36
CA ASN A 144 10.35 -3.34 -0.63
C ASN A 144 8.86 -3.70 -0.48
N GLY A 145 8.42 -4.78 -1.14
CA GLY A 145 7.03 -5.25 -1.15
C GLY A 145 6.02 -4.39 -1.90
N ALA A 146 6.46 -3.36 -2.64
CA ALA A 146 5.58 -2.45 -3.37
C ALA A 146 6.21 -1.91 -4.66
N VAL A 147 5.40 -1.32 -5.51
CA VAL A 147 5.82 -0.55 -6.68
C VAL A 147 4.98 0.71 -6.74
N LEU A 148 5.64 1.84 -6.89
CA LEU A 148 4.98 3.08 -7.27
C LEU A 148 5.08 3.24 -8.78
N GLN A 149 3.95 3.38 -9.47
CA GLN A 149 3.90 3.61 -10.91
C GLN A 149 3.37 5.01 -11.20
N GLU A 150 4.00 5.71 -12.13
CA GLU A 150 3.55 7.00 -12.62
C GLU A 150 2.86 6.83 -13.98
N TYR A 151 1.72 7.49 -14.10
CA TYR A 151 0.96 7.59 -15.33
C TYR A 151 0.70 9.06 -15.66
N THR A 152 0.95 9.46 -16.91
CA THR A 152 0.71 10.82 -17.40
C THR A 152 -0.33 10.81 -18.51
N ARG A 153 -1.17 11.86 -18.56
CA ARG A 153 -2.16 12.02 -19.63
C ARG A 153 -1.45 12.45 -20.91
N ARG A 154 -1.79 11.82 -22.05
CA ARG A 154 -1.41 12.39 -23.35
C ARG A 154 -2.18 13.68 -23.60
N ALA A 155 -1.46 14.73 -23.99
CA ALA A 155 -2.06 15.90 -24.62
C ALA A 155 -2.84 15.48 -25.88
#